data_AF-A0A3M4WDW0-F1
#
_entry.id   AF-A0A3M4WDW0-F1
#
_cell.length_a   1.000
_cell.length_b   1.000
_cell.length_c   1.000
_cell.angle_alpha   90.00
_cell.angle_beta   90.00
_cell.angle_gamma   90.00
#
_symmetry.space_group_name_H-M   'P 1'
#
loop_
_entity.id
_entity.type
_entity.pdbx_description
1 polymer ?
#
loop_
_entity_poly.entity_id
_entity_poly.type
_entity_poly.pdbx_seq_one_letter_code
_entity_poly.pdbx_strand_id
1 'polypeptide(L)'
;MTQNELRDLERARRKALWTLAGLQPGYLRASESIALLNHLEAQERISAPLTDTPVGLKEVRDSVQAQHHHSGIHIIMEHDIPQPWRERFLQASLGSTRLADGPYATDWEKFLDEWEREMQHLQNHRVTQAASG
;
A
#
# COMPACT_ATOMS: atom_id res chain seq x y z
N MET A 1 -6.49 -4.80 15.67
CA MET A 1 -5.05 -4.48 15.47
C MET A 1 -4.75 -3.13 16.10
N THR A 2 -3.65 -3.00 16.82
CA THR A 2 -3.12 -1.73 17.35
C THR A 2 -2.37 -0.96 16.26
N GLN A 3 -2.12 0.34 16.48
CA GLN A 3 -1.36 1.16 15.53
C GLN A 3 0.07 0.65 15.31
N ASN A 4 0.73 0.11 16.36
CA ASN A 4 2.08 -0.44 16.22
C ASN A 4 2.08 -1.72 15.38
N GLU A 5 1.11 -2.61 15.59
CA GLU A 5 0.95 -3.83 14.79
C GLU A 5 0.68 -3.50 13.32
N LEU A 6 -0.17 -2.51 13.05
CA LEU A 6 -0.45 -2.05 11.68
C LEU A 6 0.81 -1.51 11.00
N ARG A 7 1.59 -0.68 11.71
CA ARG A 7 2.86 -0.16 11.20
C ARG A 7 3.84 -1.27 10.86
N ASP A 8 3.97 -2.27 11.72
CA ASP A 8 4.90 -3.38 11.49
C ASP A 8 4.42 -4.29 10.34
N LEU A 9 3.11 -4.52 10.23
CA LEU A 9 2.49 -5.22 9.10
C LEU A 9 2.79 -4.50 7.78
N GLU A 10 2.50 -3.20 7.70
CA GLU A 10 2.67 -2.45 6.44
C GLU A 10 4.14 -2.23 6.10
N ARG A 11 5.03 -2.14 7.10
CA ARG A 11 6.48 -2.17 6.87
C ARG A 11 6.92 -3.48 6.24
N ALA A 12 6.43 -4.62 6.73
CA ALA A 12 6.74 -5.93 6.14
C ALA A 12 6.19 -6.05 4.72
N ARG A 13 4.96 -5.57 4.49
CA ARG A 13 4.32 -5.54 3.16
C ARG A 13 5.16 -4.74 2.16
N ARG A 14 5.56 -3.51 2.52
CA ARG A 14 6.35 -2.64 1.66
C ARG A 14 7.69 -3.28 1.29
N LYS A 15 8.38 -3.92 2.25
CA LYS A 15 9.63 -4.65 1.98
C LYS A 15 9.41 -5.81 1.00
N ALA A 16 8.37 -6.61 1.21
CA ALA A 16 8.06 -7.74 0.34
C ALA A 16 7.70 -7.30 -1.09
N LEU A 17 6.88 -6.25 -1.23
CA LEU A 17 6.55 -5.67 -2.54
C LEU A 17 7.78 -5.11 -3.25
N TRP A 18 8.69 -4.46 -2.51
CA TRP A 18 9.93 -3.95 -3.10
C TRP A 18 10.83 -5.09 -3.59
N THR A 19 10.99 -6.16 -2.82
CA THR A 19 11.71 -7.37 -3.27
C THR A 19 11.08 -7.94 -4.53
N LEU A 20 9.75 -8.01 -4.59
CA LEU A 20 9.02 -8.59 -5.72
C LEU A 20 9.11 -7.73 -6.98
N ALA A 21 9.16 -6.40 -6.85
CA ALA A 21 9.28 -5.46 -7.96
C ALA A 21 10.56 -5.69 -8.80
N GLY A 22 11.63 -6.19 -8.18
CA GLY A 22 12.88 -6.54 -8.87
C GLY A 22 12.89 -7.92 -9.52
N LEU A 23 11.83 -8.72 -9.36
CA LEU A 23 11.76 -10.10 -9.82
C LEU A 23 10.70 -10.27 -10.92
N GLN A 24 11.05 -11.07 -11.94
CA GLN A 24 10.11 -11.47 -12.97
C GLN A 24 9.22 -12.63 -12.50
N PRO A 25 7.95 -12.71 -12.93
CA PRO A 25 7.08 -13.85 -12.65
C PRO A 25 7.73 -15.19 -13.00
N GLY A 26 7.56 -16.18 -12.13
CA GLY A 26 8.11 -17.54 -12.31
C GLY A 26 9.50 -17.77 -11.71
N TYR A 27 10.18 -16.74 -11.21
CA TYR A 27 11.44 -16.92 -10.50
C TYR A 27 11.20 -17.54 -9.12
N LEU A 28 11.89 -18.63 -8.79
CA LEU A 28 11.75 -19.32 -7.49
C LEU A 28 11.96 -18.38 -6.29
N ARG A 29 12.86 -17.39 -6.44
CA ARG A 29 13.15 -16.37 -5.42
C ARG A 29 11.95 -15.48 -5.06
N ALA A 30 10.91 -15.43 -5.90
CA ALA A 30 9.68 -14.69 -5.60
C ALA A 30 8.79 -15.40 -4.57
N SER A 31 8.94 -16.73 -4.40
CA SER A 31 8.04 -17.57 -3.61
C SER A 31 7.91 -17.12 -2.16
N GLU A 32 9.02 -16.77 -1.50
CA GLU A 32 9.01 -16.30 -0.12
C GLU A 32 8.28 -14.96 0.02
N SER A 33 8.48 -14.04 -0.93
CA SER A 33 7.81 -12.73 -0.93
C SER A 33 6.31 -12.89 -1.18
N ILE A 34 5.91 -13.78 -2.09
CA ILE A 34 4.50 -14.10 -2.35
C ILE A 34 3.84 -14.72 -1.10
N ALA A 35 4.50 -15.70 -0.48
CA ALA A 35 3.99 -16.37 0.72
C ALA A 35 3.81 -15.38 1.89
N LEU A 36 4.79 -14.49 2.09
CA LEU A 36 4.70 -13.42 3.09
C LEU A 36 3.52 -12.49 2.78
N LEU A 37 3.38 -12.01 1.54
CA LEU A 37 2.27 -11.12 1.15
C LEU A 37 0.90 -11.77 1.34
N ASN A 38 0.75 -13.06 1.01
CA ASN A 38 -0.47 -13.82 1.27
C ASN A 38 -0.77 -13.93 2.76
N HIS A 39 0.26 -14.17 3.59
CA HIS A 39 0.12 -14.22 5.04
C HIS A 39 -0.33 -12.88 5.62
N LEU A 40 0.26 -11.77 5.18
CA LEU A 40 -0.11 -10.42 5.62
C LEU A 40 -1.55 -10.06 5.20
N GLU A 41 -1.97 -10.39 3.97
CA GLU A 41 -3.37 -10.22 3.54
C GLU A 41 -4.35 -11.02 4.41
N ALA A 42 -3.98 -12.25 4.80
CA ALA A 42 -4.81 -13.06 5.69
C ALA A 42 -4.91 -12.46 7.11
N GLN A 43 -3.78 -12.01 7.67
CA GLN A 43 -3.75 -11.34 8.99
C GLN A 43 -4.61 -10.07 9.02
N GLU A 44 -4.53 -9.26 7.96
CA GLU A 44 -5.31 -8.03 7.82
C GLU A 44 -6.82 -8.34 7.81
N ARG A 45 -7.26 -9.34 7.03
CA ARG A 45 -8.67 -9.76 6.98
C ARG A 45 -9.20 -10.28 8.33
N ILE A 46 -8.38 -11.00 9.08
CA ILE A 46 -8.75 -11.52 10.41
C ILE A 46 -8.87 -10.38 11.42
N SER A 47 -8.05 -9.34 11.27
CA SER A 47 -7.96 -8.23 12.22
C SER A 47 -8.99 -7.13 11.98
N ALA A 48 -9.58 -7.08 10.79
CA ALA A 48 -10.68 -6.18 10.47
C ALA A 48 -11.96 -6.62 11.24
N PRO A 49 -12.73 -5.68 11.83
CA PRO A 49 -14.05 -5.99 12.34
C PRO A 49 -14.89 -6.68 11.24
N LEU A 50 -15.65 -7.73 11.58
CA LEU A 50 -16.46 -8.50 10.61
C LEU A 50 -17.42 -7.63 9.75
N THR A 51 -17.70 -6.40 10.18
CA THR A 51 -18.59 -5.44 9.50
C THR A 51 -17.84 -4.41 8.65
N ASP A 52 -16.53 -4.27 8.80
CA ASP A 52 -15.73 -3.32 8.03
C ASP A 52 -15.19 -4.01 6.79
N THR A 53 -15.82 -3.75 5.64
CA THR A 53 -15.20 -4.07 4.36
C THR A 53 -13.97 -3.17 4.21
N PRO A 54 -12.77 -3.72 3.94
CA PRO A 54 -11.59 -2.91 3.72
C PRO A 54 -11.85 -1.92 2.57
N VAL A 55 -11.63 -0.63 2.82
CA VAL A 55 -11.80 0.43 1.81
C VAL A 55 -10.98 0.07 0.57
N GLY A 56 -11.61 0.00 -0.59
CA GLY A 56 -10.96 -0.35 -1.85
C GLY A 56 -10.05 0.76 -2.37
N LEU A 57 -9.15 0.44 -3.31
CA LEU A 57 -8.27 1.43 -3.94
C LEU A 57 -9.05 2.57 -4.59
N LYS A 58 -10.17 2.24 -5.26
CA LYS A 58 -11.04 3.24 -5.89
C LYS A 58 -11.71 4.14 -4.85
N GLU A 59 -12.26 3.55 -3.79
CA GLU A 59 -12.95 4.28 -2.73
C GLU A 59 -12.00 5.25 -2.00
N VAL A 60 -10.76 4.84 -1.72
CA VAL A 60 -9.79 5.73 -1.09
C VAL A 60 -9.30 6.83 -2.02
N ARG A 61 -9.23 6.55 -3.32
CA ARG A 61 -8.91 7.56 -4.35
C ARG A 61 -9.99 8.65 -4.37
N ASP A 62 -11.25 8.26 -4.27
CA ASP A 62 -12.39 9.18 -4.34
C ASP A 62 -12.64 9.92 -3.01
N SER A 63 -12.19 9.38 -1.87
CA SER A 63 -12.46 9.95 -0.55
C SER A 63 -11.42 10.98 -0.06
N VAL A 64 -10.16 10.87 -0.49
CA VAL A 64 -9.08 11.77 -0.04
C VAL A 64 -8.99 12.97 -0.96
N GLN A 65 -9.35 14.16 -0.44
CA GLN A 65 -9.39 15.39 -1.23
C GLN A 65 -8.09 16.18 -1.13
N ALA A 66 -7.61 16.66 -2.28
CA ALA A 66 -6.54 17.64 -2.36
C ALA A 66 -7.05 19.03 -1.92
N GLN A 67 -6.23 19.73 -1.16
CA GLN A 67 -6.50 21.07 -0.65
C GLN A 67 -5.43 22.04 -1.16
N HIS A 68 -5.87 23.22 -1.59
CA HIS A 68 -4.96 24.26 -2.04
C HIS A 68 -4.26 24.90 -0.83
N HIS A 69 -2.95 24.69 -0.72
CA HIS A 69 -2.15 25.25 0.36
C HIS A 69 -1.75 26.70 0.04
N HIS A 70 -1.51 27.51 1.08
CA HIS A 70 -1.11 28.91 0.92
C HIS A 70 0.25 29.08 0.21
N SER A 71 1.06 28.02 0.12
CA SER A 71 2.32 27.99 -0.65
C SER A 71 2.11 27.84 -2.16
N GLY A 72 0.86 27.70 -2.63
CA GLY A 72 0.53 27.47 -4.05
C GLY A 72 0.68 26.02 -4.51
N ILE A 73 0.87 25.08 -3.59
CA ILE A 73 0.96 23.63 -3.86
C ILE A 73 -0.28 22.95 -3.30
N HIS A 74 -0.76 21.89 -3.94
CA HIS A 74 -1.84 21.07 -3.39
C HIS A 74 -1.29 20.01 -2.42
N ILE A 75 -1.88 19.94 -1.23
CA ILE A 75 -1.58 18.91 -0.23
C ILE A 75 -2.81 18.08 0.06
N ILE A 76 -2.64 16.92 0.68
CA ILE A 76 -3.73 16.19 1.33
C ILE A 76 -3.54 16.21 2.84
N MET A 77 -4.63 16.05 3.57
CA MET A 77 -4.57 15.92 5.02
C MET A 77 -4.33 14.46 5.41
N GLU A 78 -3.21 14.20 6.09
CA GLU A 78 -2.82 12.83 6.46
C GLU A 78 -3.91 12.13 7.31
N HIS A 79 -4.60 12.89 8.15
CA HIS A 79 -5.68 12.39 9.01
C HIS A 79 -6.98 12.06 8.25
N ASP A 80 -7.16 12.54 7.02
CA ASP A 80 -8.30 12.22 6.16
C ASP A 80 -8.09 10.91 5.41
N ILE A 81 -6.85 10.42 5.31
CA ILE A 81 -6.57 9.13 4.70
C ILE A 81 -7.05 8.02 5.67
N PRO A 82 -7.99 7.14 5.27
CA PRO A 82 -8.44 6.06 6.13
C PRO A 82 -7.35 5.02 6.34
N GLN A 83 -7.37 4.33 7.48
CA GLN A 83 -6.57 3.12 7.64
C GLN A 83 -7.17 1.96 6.81
N PRO A 84 -6.34 1.06 6.26
CA PRO A 84 -4.88 0.97 6.38
C PRO A 84 -4.09 1.81 5.36
N TRP A 85 -4.77 2.54 4.46
CA TRP A 85 -4.14 3.28 3.37
C TRP A 85 -3.19 4.37 3.82
N ARG A 86 -3.49 5.03 4.95
CA ARG A 86 -2.57 6.00 5.56
C ARG A 86 -1.22 5.35 5.85
N GLU A 87 -1.21 4.22 6.55
CA GLU A 87 0.02 3.55 6.91
C GLU A 87 0.75 2.99 5.67
N ARG A 88 0.02 2.45 4.69
CA ARG A 88 0.59 2.02 3.40
C ARG A 88 1.34 3.16 2.70
N PHE A 89 0.71 4.34 2.62
CA PHE A 89 1.29 5.53 2.04
C PHE A 89 2.53 6.00 2.81
N LEU A 90 2.45 6.03 4.15
CA LEU A 90 3.58 6.42 5.00
C LEU A 90 4.78 5.49 4.83
N GLN A 91 4.56 4.17 4.77
CA GLN A 91 5.65 3.20 4.56
C GLN A 91 6.24 3.30 3.14
N ALA A 92 5.42 3.56 2.12
CA ALA A 92 5.88 3.76 0.74
C ALA A 92 6.63 5.09 0.54
N SER A 93 6.27 6.11 1.32
CA SER A 93 6.78 7.48 1.18
C SER A 93 7.90 7.81 2.16
N LEU A 94 8.47 6.83 2.86
CA LEU A 94 9.59 7.05 3.78
C LEU A 94 10.76 7.75 3.07
N GLY A 95 11.13 8.93 3.59
CA GLY A 95 12.20 9.75 3.01
C GLY A 95 11.75 10.71 1.90
N SER A 96 10.46 10.76 1.57
CA SER A 96 9.91 11.75 0.61
C SER A 96 9.86 13.14 1.24
N THR A 97 9.97 14.16 0.39
CA THR A 97 9.84 15.57 0.81
C THR A 97 8.36 15.90 0.99
N ARG A 98 8.01 16.61 2.07
CA ARG A 98 6.63 17.06 2.33
C ARG A 98 6.62 18.43 3.01
N LEU A 99 5.46 19.09 3.01
CA LEU A 99 5.23 20.27 3.86
C LEU A 99 4.96 19.83 5.29
N ALA A 100 5.11 20.77 6.24
CA ALA A 100 4.73 20.54 7.63
C ALA A 100 3.24 20.22 7.76
N ASP A 101 2.41 20.85 6.93
CA ASP A 101 0.94 20.73 6.95
C ASP A 101 0.43 19.45 6.28
N GLY A 102 1.25 18.80 5.44
CA GLY A 102 0.85 17.55 4.81
C GLY A 102 1.73 17.10 3.63
N PRO A 103 1.55 15.85 3.17
CA PRO A 103 2.16 15.36 1.95
C PRO A 103 1.56 16.05 0.71
N TYR A 104 2.34 16.08 -0.37
CA TYR A 104 1.86 16.58 -1.65
C TYR A 104 0.76 15.70 -2.22
N ALA A 105 -0.28 16.31 -2.78
CA ALA A 105 -1.36 15.57 -3.42
C ALA A 105 -0.85 14.70 -4.59
N THR A 106 0.16 15.17 -5.31
CA THR A 106 0.81 14.42 -6.39
C THR A 106 1.52 13.16 -5.91
N ASP A 107 2.11 13.18 -4.71
CA ASP A 107 2.78 12.00 -4.14
C ASP A 107 1.75 10.94 -3.74
N TRP A 108 0.60 11.38 -3.22
CA TRP A 108 -0.53 10.51 -2.95
C TRP A 108 -1.10 9.87 -4.22
N GLU A 109 -1.37 10.66 -5.26
CA GLU A 109 -1.84 10.14 -6.55
C GLU A 109 -0.86 9.13 -7.15
N LYS A 110 0.43 9.46 -7.14
CA LYS A 110 1.50 8.58 -7.60
C LYS A 110 1.53 7.27 -6.81
N PHE A 111 1.42 7.34 -5.48
CA PHE A 111 1.36 6.15 -4.64
C PHE A 111 0.20 5.23 -5.02
N LEU A 112 -0.99 5.77 -5.29
CA LEU A 112 -2.15 4.97 -5.66
C LEU A 112 -1.97 4.26 -7.01
N ASP A 113 -1.36 4.94 -7.99
CA ASP A 113 -1.06 4.36 -9.30
C ASP A 113 0.04 3.29 -9.21
N GLU A 114 1.09 3.53 -8.41
CA GLU A 114 2.14 2.55 -8.16
C GLU A 114 1.61 1.32 -7.43
N TRP A 115 0.75 1.52 -6.43
CA TRP A 115 0.11 0.43 -5.71
C TRP A 115 -0.68 -0.49 -6.64
N GLU A 116 -1.48 0.05 -7.55
CA GLU A 116 -2.23 -0.74 -8.53
C GLU A 116 -1.31 -1.60 -9.40
N ARG A 117 -0.22 -1.02 -9.90
CA ARG A 117 0.78 -1.73 -10.71
C ARG A 117 1.46 -2.84 -9.91
N GLU A 118 1.81 -2.58 -8.66
CA GLU A 118 2.42 -3.57 -7.77
C GLU A 118 1.48 -4.74 -7.47
N MET A 119 0.19 -4.47 -7.24
CA MET A 119 -0.82 -5.51 -7.04
C MET A 119 -1.02 -6.35 -8.31
N GLN A 120 -1.02 -5.73 -9.49
CA GLN A 120 -1.08 -6.45 -10.76
C GLN A 120 0.17 -7.34 -10.95
N HIS A 121 1.36 -6.83 -10.61
CA HIS A 121 2.60 -7.60 -10.69
C HIS A 121 2.59 -8.81 -9.74
N LEU A 122 2.14 -8.61 -8.49
CA LEU A 122 1.92 -9.69 -7.52
C LEU A 122 0.94 -10.73 -8.05
N GLN A 123 -0.15 -10.31 -8.69
CA GLN A 123 -1.12 -11.24 -9.28
C GLN A 123 -0.49 -12.06 -10.41
N ASN A 124 0.33 -11.46 -11.27
CA ASN A 124 1.04 -12.18 -12.32
C ASN A 124 1.98 -13.24 -11.73
N HIS A 125 2.73 -12.90 -10.66
CA HIS A 125 3.56 -13.84 -9.91
C HIS A 125 2.76 -15.02 -9.36
N ARG A 126 1.59 -14.76 -8.74
CA ARG A 126 0.70 -15.80 -8.20
C ARG A 126 0.21 -16.76 -9.29
N VAL A 127 -0.21 -16.22 -10.44
CA VAL A 127 -0.66 -17.02 -11.59
C VAL A 127 0.46 -17.92 -12.12
N THR A 128 1.67 -17.38 -12.31
CA THR A 128 2.81 -18.17 -12.79
C THR A 128 3.23 -19.24 -11.79
N GLN A 129 3.18 -18.96 -10.48
CA GLN A 129 3.50 -19.93 -9.44
C GLN A 129 2.48 -21.08 -9.41
N ALA A 130 1.18 -20.78 -9.54
CA ALA A 130 0.12 -21.79 -9.59
C ALA A 130 0.17 -22.66 -10.85
N ALA A 131 0.68 -22.14 -11.97
CA ALA A 131 0.85 -22.92 -13.21
C ALA A 131 2.10 -23.82 -13.20
N SER A 132 3.04 -23.59 -12.28
CA SER A 132 4.32 -24.32 -12.18
C SER A 132 4.34 -25.42 -11.10
N GLY A 133 3.25 -25.55 -10.32
CA GLY A 133 3.08 -26.55 -9.26
C GLY A 133 2.09 -27.63 -9.65
#